data_AF-A0AAE0BWK9-F1
#
_entry.id   AF-A0AAE0BWK9-F1
#
_cell.length_a   1.000
_cell.length_b   1.000
_cell.length_c   1.000
_cell.angle_alpha   90.00
_cell.angle_beta   90.00
_cell.angle_gamma   90.00
#
_symmetry.space_group_name_H-M   'P 1'
#
loop_
_entity.id
_entity.type
_entity.pdbx_description
1 polymer ?
#
loop_
_entity_poly.entity_id
_entity_poly.type
_entity_poly.pdbx_seq_one_letter_code
_entity_poly.pdbx_strand_id
1 'polypeptide(L)'
;MNLHLQVARHVAKQRAESQAKQVAMLKKALPKGSCHAHQVDEKTIRAALENCSWDEDGAFRALRAFLGSEIEKKALKHEDKRESKDKKRKREKEGDESGSASGSDSDESDSDDSEADDKKRSQKKSKRKKSDKDKKSKKEKKHKKKGKEKEKASKLAAVKDTKFGKYGVIKESDMWNKRPEFGLWCAEVKQVNIEGLAKWEEKDLFREYAEEYNTASLPDKKYYDYEAWEIKRRVKEARRGAKAAKEEKTSFNDEDDRRAELMRDRQIRKHEEVLNLRKTLVASGVVDDMREQEQLKALMQQHYRTGDMNAARALAQRLAPDDPAELLQKGIHTTVNDKVGKLAGK
;
A
#
# COMPACT_ATOMS: atom_id res chain seq x y z
N MET A 1 2.27 -72.65 -15.38
CA MET A 1 1.79 -71.32 -14.93
C MET A 1 2.78 -70.53 -14.06
N ASN A 2 3.89 -71.11 -13.55
CA ASN A 2 4.80 -70.43 -12.63
C ASN A 2 5.81 -69.44 -13.27
N LEU A 3 6.26 -69.67 -14.50
CA LEU A 3 7.26 -68.79 -15.14
C LEU A 3 6.74 -67.37 -15.41
N HIS A 4 5.51 -67.25 -15.91
CA HIS A 4 4.89 -65.94 -16.18
C HIS A 4 4.72 -65.13 -14.89
N LEU A 5 4.38 -65.79 -13.78
CA LEU A 5 4.26 -65.15 -12.47
C LEU A 5 5.64 -64.72 -11.92
N GLN A 6 6.69 -65.51 -12.16
CA GLN A 6 8.07 -65.17 -11.79
C GLN A 6 8.61 -63.98 -12.60
N VAL A 7 8.36 -63.94 -13.92
CA VAL A 7 8.75 -62.81 -14.78
C VAL A 7 7.98 -61.54 -14.38
N ALA A 8 6.68 -61.64 -14.12
CA ALA A 8 5.87 -60.50 -13.67
C ALA A 8 6.38 -59.92 -12.33
N ARG A 9 6.75 -60.80 -11.37
CA ARG A 9 7.36 -60.38 -10.10
C ARG A 9 8.72 -59.72 -10.29
N HIS A 10 9.55 -60.23 -11.20
CA HIS A 10 10.85 -59.64 -11.49
C HIS A 10 10.71 -58.25 -12.14
N VAL A 11 9.81 -58.10 -13.11
CA VAL A 11 9.52 -56.80 -13.75
C VAL A 11 8.95 -55.80 -12.75
N ALA A 12 8.03 -56.24 -11.87
CA ALA A 12 7.50 -55.39 -10.80
C ALA A 12 8.60 -54.95 -9.82
N LYS A 13 9.52 -55.86 -9.48
CA LYS A 13 10.68 -55.54 -8.63
C LYS A 13 11.61 -54.52 -9.29
N GLN A 14 11.94 -54.71 -10.57
CA GLN A 14 12.78 -53.75 -11.32
C GLN A 14 12.11 -52.37 -11.43
N ARG A 15 10.79 -52.32 -11.63
CA ARG A 15 10.03 -51.06 -11.63
C ARG A 15 10.08 -50.37 -10.27
N ALA A 16 9.84 -51.10 -9.18
CA ALA A 16 9.91 -50.55 -7.82
C ALA A 16 11.32 -50.02 -7.48
N GLU A 17 12.37 -50.72 -7.89
CA GLU A 17 13.76 -50.28 -7.72
C GLU A 17 14.07 -49.01 -8.53
N SER A 18 13.53 -48.90 -9.75
CA SER A 18 13.69 -47.71 -10.60
C SER A 18 12.97 -46.51 -9.98
N GLN A 19 11.72 -46.70 -9.54
CA GLN A 19 10.93 -45.69 -8.84
C GLN A 19 11.60 -45.20 -7.55
N ALA A 20 12.20 -46.11 -6.77
CA ALA A 20 12.95 -45.76 -5.57
C ALA A 20 14.19 -44.90 -5.87
N LYS A 21 14.91 -45.19 -6.97
CA LYS A 21 16.06 -44.39 -7.42
C LYS A 21 15.64 -42.96 -7.81
N GLN A 22 14.52 -42.81 -8.51
CA GLN A 22 14.00 -41.50 -8.92
C GLN A 22 13.61 -40.63 -7.71
N VAL A 23 12.93 -41.23 -6.72
CA VAL A 23 12.62 -40.54 -5.45
C VAL A 23 13.89 -40.10 -4.71
N ALA A 24 14.90 -40.96 -4.64
CA ALA A 24 16.17 -40.64 -4.00
C ALA A 24 16.94 -39.53 -4.73
N MET A 25 16.89 -39.52 -6.07
CA MET A 25 17.52 -38.50 -6.91
C MET A 25 16.86 -37.12 -6.71
N LEU A 26 15.53 -37.04 -6.74
CA LEU A 26 14.81 -35.78 -6.49
C LEU A 26 15.03 -35.27 -5.07
N LYS A 27 15.07 -36.14 -4.08
CA LYS A 27 15.39 -35.79 -2.69
C LYS A 27 16.78 -35.17 -2.54
N LYS A 28 17.75 -35.57 -3.38
CA LYS A 28 19.11 -35.00 -3.42
C LYS A 28 19.17 -33.68 -4.22
N ALA A 29 18.37 -33.55 -5.27
CA ALA A 29 18.34 -32.38 -6.14
C ALA A 29 17.60 -31.17 -5.53
N LEU A 30 16.64 -31.41 -4.63
CA LEU A 30 15.93 -30.34 -3.94
C LEU A 30 16.83 -29.67 -2.89
N PRO A 31 16.87 -28.31 -2.83
CA PRO A 31 17.68 -27.60 -1.86
C PRO A 31 17.23 -27.95 -0.44
N LYS A 32 18.18 -28.32 0.43
CA LYS A 32 17.93 -28.42 1.88
C LYS A 32 17.71 -27.01 2.40
N GLY A 33 16.46 -26.63 2.64
CA GLY A 33 16.14 -25.34 3.25
C GLY A 33 16.94 -25.15 4.55
N SER A 34 17.41 -23.93 4.82
CA SER A 34 18.30 -23.61 5.94
C SER A 34 17.69 -23.83 7.34
N CYS A 35 16.45 -24.31 7.42
CA CYS A 35 15.81 -24.72 8.67
C CYS A 35 15.35 -26.19 8.58
N HIS A 36 15.55 -26.92 9.67
CA HIS A 36 15.19 -28.34 9.83
C HIS A 36 13.70 -28.66 9.57
N ALA A 37 12.84 -27.64 9.41
CA ALA A 37 11.40 -27.75 9.16
C ALA A 37 11.01 -27.80 7.66
N HIS A 38 11.97 -27.75 6.73
CA HIS A 38 11.73 -27.73 5.28
C HIS A 38 12.37 -28.89 4.53
N GLN A 39 12.30 -30.10 5.11
CA GLN A 39 12.53 -31.31 4.33
C GLN A 39 11.23 -31.64 3.60
N VAL A 40 11.26 -31.67 2.26
CA VAL A 40 10.11 -32.15 1.49
C VAL A 40 9.94 -33.63 1.82
N ASP A 41 8.79 -33.98 2.38
CA ASP A 41 8.50 -35.36 2.77
C ASP A 41 8.52 -36.28 1.55
N GLU A 42 9.01 -37.52 1.76
CA GLU A 42 9.11 -38.53 0.70
C GLU A 42 7.75 -38.85 0.07
N LYS A 43 6.66 -38.72 0.85
CA LYS A 43 5.28 -38.86 0.39
C LYS A 43 4.93 -37.79 -0.66
N THR A 44 5.37 -36.56 -0.46
CA THR A 44 5.12 -35.43 -1.37
C THR A 44 5.91 -35.59 -2.68
N ILE A 45 7.14 -36.09 -2.60
CA ILE A 45 7.96 -36.40 -3.78
C ILE A 45 7.30 -37.51 -4.62
N ARG A 46 6.81 -38.58 -3.97
CA ARG A 46 6.08 -39.66 -4.67
C ARG A 46 4.78 -39.17 -5.31
N ALA A 47 3.98 -38.37 -4.60
CA ALA A 47 2.76 -37.80 -5.16
C ALA A 47 3.02 -36.89 -6.38
N ALA A 48 4.12 -36.11 -6.35
CA ALA A 48 4.54 -35.31 -7.50
C ALA A 48 4.97 -36.17 -8.69
N LEU A 49 5.72 -37.24 -8.46
CA LEU A 49 6.10 -38.20 -9.50
C LEU A 49 4.89 -38.93 -10.09
N GLU A 50 3.94 -39.38 -9.27
CA GLU A 50 2.71 -40.04 -9.73
C GLU A 50 1.88 -39.12 -10.64
N ASN A 51 1.74 -37.84 -10.27
CA ASN A 51 1.03 -36.84 -11.07
C ASN A 51 1.76 -36.48 -12.38
N CYS A 52 3.09 -36.61 -12.41
CA CYS A 52 3.91 -36.33 -13.59
C CYS A 52 4.28 -37.61 -14.36
N SER A 53 3.55 -38.72 -14.19
CA SER A 53 3.81 -39.99 -14.88
C SER A 53 5.27 -40.48 -14.74
N TRP A 54 5.88 -40.23 -13.58
CA TRP A 54 7.28 -40.53 -13.26
C TRP A 54 8.33 -39.76 -14.08
N ASP A 55 7.96 -38.58 -14.60
CA ASP A 55 8.89 -37.61 -15.18
C ASP A 55 9.62 -36.79 -14.10
N GLU A 56 10.95 -36.88 -14.09
CA GLU A 56 11.81 -36.26 -13.08
C GLU A 56 11.80 -34.73 -13.17
N ASP A 57 11.89 -34.18 -14.39
CA ASP A 57 11.98 -32.74 -14.60
C ASP A 57 10.62 -32.04 -14.39
N GLY A 58 9.53 -32.69 -14.82
CA GLY A 58 8.17 -32.25 -14.53
C GLY A 58 7.88 -32.22 -13.03
N ALA A 59 8.21 -33.29 -12.30
CA ALA A 59 8.02 -33.36 -10.86
C ALA A 59 8.88 -32.32 -10.11
N PHE A 60 10.13 -32.09 -10.54
CA PHE A 60 11.01 -31.08 -9.97
C PHE A 60 10.46 -29.65 -10.15
N ARG A 61 9.95 -29.34 -11.36
CA ARG A 61 9.31 -28.04 -11.65
C ARG A 61 8.06 -27.82 -10.80
N ALA A 62 7.21 -28.83 -10.66
CA ALA A 62 6.01 -28.78 -9.83
C ALA A 62 6.34 -28.57 -8.34
N LEU A 63 7.32 -29.30 -7.81
CA LEU A 63 7.77 -29.17 -6.42
C LEU A 63 8.41 -27.79 -6.15
N ARG A 64 9.18 -27.26 -7.08
CA ARG A 64 9.77 -25.92 -6.95
C ARG A 64 8.72 -24.81 -7.02
N ALA A 65 7.73 -24.93 -7.89
CA ALA A 65 6.61 -23.99 -7.96
C ALA A 65 5.77 -24.00 -6.67
N PHE A 66 5.52 -25.19 -6.12
CA PHE A 66 4.84 -25.34 -4.83
C PHE A 66 5.62 -24.65 -3.69
N LEU A 67 6.92 -24.94 -3.55
CA LEU A 67 7.78 -24.31 -2.54
C LEU A 67 7.94 -22.79 -2.74
N GLY A 68 8.02 -22.33 -3.99
CA GLY A 68 8.07 -20.90 -4.33
C GLY A 68 6.81 -20.15 -3.91
N SER A 69 5.63 -20.74 -4.18
CA SER A 69 4.34 -20.16 -3.76
C SER A 69 4.20 -20.05 -2.24
N GLU A 70 4.84 -20.96 -1.50
CA GLU A 70 4.80 -20.97 -0.04
C GLU A 70 5.76 -19.96 0.60
N ILE A 71 6.90 -19.72 -0.05
CA ILE A 71 7.81 -18.61 0.27
C ILE A 71 7.11 -17.26 0.00
N GLU A 72 6.42 -17.12 -1.14
CA GLU A 72 5.67 -15.91 -1.49
C GLU A 72 4.53 -15.63 -0.50
N LYS A 73 3.75 -16.65 -0.11
CA LYS A 73 2.70 -16.50 0.92
C LYS A 73 3.27 -16.05 2.27
N LYS A 74 4.45 -16.53 2.66
CA LYS A 74 5.12 -16.08 3.90
C LYS A 74 5.70 -14.66 3.76
N ALA A 75 6.22 -14.30 2.58
CA ALA A 75 6.70 -12.95 2.30
C ALA A 75 5.56 -11.94 2.41
N LEU A 76 4.40 -12.23 1.81
CA LEU A 76 3.19 -11.42 1.91
C LEU A 76 2.73 -11.27 3.36
N LYS A 77 2.72 -12.36 4.14
CA LYS A 77 2.36 -12.30 5.57
C LYS A 77 3.35 -11.47 6.41
N HIS A 78 4.62 -11.43 6.02
CA HIS A 78 5.63 -10.60 6.69
C HIS A 78 5.51 -9.12 6.28
N GLU A 79 5.14 -8.86 5.03
CA GLU A 79 4.86 -7.52 4.50
C GLU A 79 3.62 -6.90 5.18
N ASP A 80 2.51 -7.65 5.28
CA ASP A 80 1.30 -7.23 6.00
C ASP A 80 1.59 -6.88 7.47
N LYS A 81 2.47 -7.64 8.11
CA LYS A 81 2.90 -7.42 9.50
C LYS A 81 3.79 -6.17 9.64
N ARG A 82 4.62 -5.88 8.63
CA ARG A 82 5.44 -4.65 8.57
C ARG A 82 4.55 -3.43 8.34
N GLU A 83 3.62 -3.50 7.40
CA GLU A 83 2.69 -2.41 7.09
C GLU A 83 1.79 -2.08 8.29
N SER A 84 1.33 -3.11 9.02
CA SER A 84 0.56 -2.93 10.26
C SER A 84 1.37 -2.23 11.36
N LYS A 85 2.69 -2.49 11.44
CA LYS A 85 3.58 -1.86 12.43
C LYS A 85 3.89 -0.40 12.09
N ASP A 86 4.04 -0.07 10.80
CA ASP A 86 4.25 1.31 10.35
C ASP A 86 2.99 2.17 10.49
N LYS A 87 1.79 1.60 10.26
CA LYS A 87 0.51 2.30 10.53
C LYS A 87 0.35 2.65 12.00
N LYS A 88 0.80 1.78 12.93
CA LYS A 88 0.77 2.07 14.37
C LYS A 88 1.70 3.22 14.76
N ARG A 89 2.92 3.24 14.22
CA ARG A 89 3.90 4.32 14.49
C ARG A 89 3.46 5.68 13.96
N LYS A 90 2.72 5.71 12.84
CA LYS A 90 2.23 6.96 12.25
C LYS A 90 1.12 7.60 13.08
N ARG A 91 0.26 6.81 13.73
CA ARG A 91 -0.78 7.30 14.64
C ARG A 91 -0.23 7.88 15.94
N GLU A 92 0.88 7.34 16.45
CA GLU A 92 1.53 7.86 17.67
C GLU A 92 2.23 9.22 17.42
N LYS A 93 2.54 9.57 16.17
CA LYS A 93 3.21 10.85 15.82
C LYS A 93 2.25 12.01 15.56
N GLU A 94 0.95 11.76 15.39
CA GLU A 94 -0.08 12.80 15.15
C GLU A 94 -0.91 13.14 16.41
N GLY A 95 -0.57 12.55 17.57
CA GLY A 95 -1.33 12.71 18.82
C GLY A 95 -0.83 13.76 19.81
N ASP A 96 0.22 14.52 19.48
CA ASP A 96 0.87 15.45 20.41
C ASP A 96 1.02 16.84 19.78
N GLU A 97 -0.11 17.51 19.50
CA GLU A 97 -0.20 18.97 19.39
C GLU A 97 -1.66 19.42 19.66
N SER A 98 -2.07 19.50 20.92
CA SER A 98 -3.05 20.52 21.38
C SER A 98 -3.24 20.45 22.90
N GLY A 99 -2.40 21.19 23.61
CA GLY A 99 -2.64 21.56 24.99
C GLY A 99 -2.37 23.05 25.18
N SER A 100 -3.40 23.84 25.50
CA SER A 100 -3.33 24.97 26.45
C SER A 100 -4.70 25.64 26.64
N ALA A 101 -4.89 26.11 27.87
CA ALA A 101 -6.16 26.27 28.59
C ALA A 101 -6.60 27.73 28.85
N SER A 102 -7.62 27.86 29.72
CA SER A 102 -8.18 29.05 30.43
C SER A 102 -9.25 29.86 29.68
N GLY A 103 -10.30 30.42 30.30
CA GLY A 103 -10.61 30.65 31.71
C GLY A 103 -12.10 30.98 31.95
N SER A 104 -12.47 31.05 33.23
CA SER A 104 -13.78 31.21 33.88
C SER A 104 -14.50 32.55 33.59
N ASP A 105 -15.85 32.57 33.65
CA ASP A 105 -16.61 33.35 34.65
C ASP A 105 -18.14 33.14 34.57
N SER A 106 -18.71 32.90 35.77
CA SER A 106 -20.12 32.92 36.20
C SER A 106 -20.69 34.36 36.16
N ASP A 107 -21.96 34.74 36.36
CA ASP A 107 -23.14 34.14 36.99
C ASP A 107 -24.40 35.00 36.68
N GLU A 108 -25.58 34.47 37.02
CA GLU A 108 -26.86 35.10 37.41
C GLU A 108 -27.82 35.82 36.44
N SER A 109 -29.08 35.77 36.87
CA SER A 109 -30.34 35.86 36.14
C SER A 109 -31.24 37.02 36.62
N ASP A 110 -32.10 37.45 35.68
CA ASP A 110 -33.48 37.93 35.83
C ASP A 110 -33.87 39.40 36.13
N SER A 111 -34.95 39.78 35.44
CA SER A 111 -35.93 40.88 35.60
C SER A 111 -35.73 42.28 34.97
N ASP A 112 -36.66 42.53 34.02
CA ASP A 112 -37.49 43.72 33.74
C ASP A 112 -36.88 45.15 33.71
N ASP A 113 -36.94 45.81 32.55
CA ASP A 113 -37.67 47.09 32.34
C ASP A 113 -37.43 47.65 30.92
N SER A 114 -38.38 48.47 30.50
CA SER A 114 -38.75 48.95 29.17
C SER A 114 -37.74 49.95 28.54
N GLU A 115 -37.86 50.15 27.21
CA GLU A 115 -37.21 51.19 26.38
C GLU A 115 -35.70 51.05 26.04
N ALA A 116 -35.36 50.42 24.90
CA ALA A 116 -34.13 50.75 24.14
C ALA A 116 -34.03 50.03 22.76
N ASP A 117 -35.02 50.19 21.87
CA ASP A 117 -35.03 49.46 20.59
C ASP A 117 -34.00 49.98 19.55
N ASP A 118 -33.44 51.19 19.73
CA ASP A 118 -32.59 51.82 18.68
C ASP A 118 -31.09 51.44 18.72
N LYS A 119 -30.54 50.98 19.86
CA LYS A 119 -29.09 50.72 19.99
C LYS A 119 -28.63 49.35 19.46
N LYS A 120 -29.52 48.34 19.37
CA LYS A 120 -29.15 46.98 18.91
C LYS A 120 -28.87 46.91 17.40
N ARG A 121 -29.46 47.79 16.60
CA ARG A 121 -29.27 47.81 15.13
C ARG A 121 -27.89 48.34 14.72
N SER A 122 -27.33 49.26 15.51
CA SER A 122 -25.99 49.86 15.30
C SER A 122 -24.85 48.86 15.54
N GLN A 123 -24.89 48.10 16.64
CA GLN A 123 -23.84 47.12 16.96
C GLN A 123 -23.77 45.94 15.97
N LYS A 124 -24.91 45.50 15.43
CA LYS A 124 -24.95 44.40 14.44
C LYS A 124 -24.31 44.83 13.10
N LYS A 125 -24.41 46.12 12.75
CA LYS A 125 -23.79 46.70 11.54
C LYS A 125 -22.28 46.89 11.69
N SER A 126 -21.78 47.24 12.89
CA SER A 126 -20.34 47.37 13.13
C SER A 126 -19.61 46.01 13.15
N LYS A 127 -20.22 44.97 13.74
CA LYS A 127 -19.67 43.60 13.73
C LYS A 127 -19.57 43.01 12.30
N ARG A 128 -20.56 43.28 11.44
CA ARG A 128 -20.50 42.87 10.01
C ARG A 128 -19.39 43.60 9.24
N LYS A 129 -19.21 44.91 9.44
CA LYS A 129 -18.13 45.67 8.79
C LYS A 129 -16.73 45.22 9.22
N LYS A 130 -16.55 44.81 10.48
CA LYS A 130 -15.26 44.28 10.97
C LYS A 130 -14.94 42.90 10.37
N SER A 131 -15.94 42.02 10.26
CA SER A 131 -15.81 40.70 9.62
C SER A 131 -15.42 40.78 8.13
N ASP A 132 -16.02 41.71 7.38
CA ASP A 132 -15.68 41.89 5.95
C ASP A 132 -14.26 42.45 5.74
N LYS A 133 -13.80 43.34 6.63
CA LYS A 133 -12.43 43.87 6.58
C LYS A 133 -11.38 42.79 6.84
N ASP A 134 -11.66 41.85 7.76
CA ASP A 134 -10.78 40.71 8.03
C ASP A 134 -10.76 39.67 6.89
N LYS A 135 -11.90 39.43 6.22
CA LYS A 135 -11.94 38.56 5.04
C LYS A 135 -11.15 39.15 3.86
N LYS A 136 -11.25 40.47 3.64
CA LYS A 136 -10.51 41.18 2.59
C LYS A 136 -8.99 41.15 2.84
N SER A 137 -8.55 41.39 4.07
CA SER A 137 -7.12 41.37 4.43
C SER A 137 -6.51 39.97 4.29
N LYS A 138 -7.26 38.90 4.61
CA LYS A 138 -6.82 37.51 4.45
C LYS A 138 -6.68 37.09 2.98
N LYS A 139 -7.59 37.55 2.11
CA LYS A 139 -7.53 37.29 0.66
C LYS A 139 -6.34 38.01 0.01
N GLU A 140 -6.03 39.23 0.44
CA GLU A 140 -4.91 40.02 -0.06
C GLU A 140 -3.55 39.43 0.35
N LYS A 141 -3.41 38.98 1.61
CA LYS A 141 -2.22 38.23 2.07
C LYS A 141 -2.00 36.94 1.25
N LYS A 142 -3.08 36.21 0.89
CA LYS A 142 -2.99 34.99 0.06
C LYS A 142 -2.54 35.30 -1.37
N HIS A 143 -3.04 36.38 -1.99
CA HIS A 143 -2.59 36.82 -3.31
C HIS A 143 -1.13 37.29 -3.32
N LYS A 144 -0.69 38.01 -2.27
CA LYS A 144 0.71 38.44 -2.14
C LYS A 144 1.68 37.26 -1.97
N LYS A 145 1.29 36.21 -1.22
CA LYS A 145 2.08 34.97 -1.09
C LYS A 145 2.19 34.22 -2.43
N LYS A 146 1.06 34.06 -3.15
CA LYS A 146 1.03 33.42 -4.48
C LYS A 146 1.81 34.21 -5.53
N GLY A 147 1.80 35.55 -5.45
CA GLY A 147 2.61 36.44 -6.28
C GLY A 147 4.11 36.25 -6.05
N LYS A 148 4.56 36.24 -4.79
CA LYS A 148 5.97 35.98 -4.43
C LYS A 148 6.44 34.58 -4.86
N GLU A 149 5.57 33.58 -4.79
CA GLU A 149 5.89 32.21 -5.24
C GLU A 149 6.00 32.14 -6.77
N LYS A 150 5.10 32.81 -7.51
CA LYS A 150 5.18 32.91 -8.96
C LYS A 150 6.38 33.73 -9.43
N GLU A 151 6.77 34.78 -8.69
CA GLU A 151 7.99 35.57 -8.96
C GLU A 151 9.27 34.77 -8.67
N LYS A 152 9.29 33.96 -7.60
CA LYS A 152 10.39 33.01 -7.34
C LYS A 152 10.47 31.94 -8.44
N ALA A 153 9.32 31.40 -8.87
CA ALA A 153 9.27 30.44 -9.97
C ALA A 153 9.69 31.07 -11.31
N SER A 154 9.35 32.33 -11.58
CA SER A 154 9.79 33.04 -12.79
C SER A 154 11.26 33.47 -12.74
N LYS A 155 11.79 33.80 -11.56
CA LYS A 155 13.24 34.03 -11.35
C LYS A 155 14.05 32.76 -11.52
N LEU A 156 13.53 31.60 -11.11
CA LEU A 156 14.13 30.28 -11.40
C LEU A 156 14.07 29.94 -12.90
N ALA A 157 13.04 30.40 -13.62
CA ALA A 157 12.91 30.17 -15.06
C ALA A 157 13.79 31.08 -15.93
N ALA A 158 14.34 32.17 -15.37
CA ALA A 158 15.20 33.13 -16.06
C ALA A 158 16.71 32.81 -15.95
N VAL A 159 17.10 31.79 -15.19
CA VAL A 159 18.48 31.26 -15.11
C VAL A 159 18.55 29.92 -15.86
N LYS A 160 18.21 29.94 -17.16
CA LYS A 160 18.19 28.72 -18.01
C LYS A 160 19.50 28.44 -18.75
N ASP A 161 20.50 29.29 -18.59
CA ASP A 161 21.80 29.16 -19.28
C ASP A 161 22.98 28.79 -18.38
N THR A 162 22.74 28.47 -17.10
CA THR A 162 23.77 27.83 -16.27
C THR A 162 23.50 26.32 -16.25
N LYS A 163 24.37 25.52 -16.90
CA LYS A 163 24.33 24.04 -16.83
C LYS A 163 24.32 23.51 -15.40
N PHE A 164 24.80 24.33 -14.47
CA PHE A 164 24.82 24.07 -13.04
C PHE A 164 23.42 23.87 -12.45
N GLY A 165 23.23 22.80 -11.67
CA GLY A 165 22.01 22.50 -10.93
C GLY A 165 20.85 21.96 -11.79
N LYS A 166 21.10 21.56 -13.05
CA LYS A 166 20.07 21.04 -13.96
C LYS A 166 19.26 19.85 -13.40
N TYR A 167 19.93 18.97 -12.65
CA TYR A 167 19.34 17.79 -12.02
C TYR A 167 19.13 17.95 -10.51
N GLY A 168 19.33 19.16 -9.99
CA GLY A 168 19.47 19.44 -8.56
C GLY A 168 20.93 19.70 -8.18
N VAL A 169 21.14 20.15 -6.94
CA VAL A 169 22.47 20.39 -6.37
C VAL A 169 22.65 19.45 -5.19
N ILE A 170 23.65 18.58 -5.27
CA ILE A 170 24.03 17.60 -4.25
C ILE A 170 25.18 18.16 -3.42
N LYS A 171 25.14 17.89 -2.10
CA LYS A 171 26.25 18.15 -1.18
C LYS A 171 26.77 16.85 -0.57
N GLU A 172 27.93 16.87 0.08
CA GLU A 172 28.50 15.72 0.80
C GLU A 172 27.52 15.06 1.79
N SER A 173 26.58 15.83 2.37
CA SER A 173 25.54 15.32 3.27
C SER A 173 24.56 14.35 2.59
N ASP A 174 24.37 14.45 1.27
CA ASP A 174 23.43 13.66 0.48
C ASP A 174 24.02 12.31 0.02
N MET A 175 25.25 11.98 0.46
CA MET A 175 25.97 10.74 0.12
C MET A 175 25.13 9.48 0.31
N TRP A 176 24.29 9.44 1.34
CA TRP A 176 23.46 8.27 1.63
C TRP A 176 22.26 8.13 0.69
N ASN A 177 21.63 9.24 0.32
CA ASN A 177 20.48 9.25 -0.59
C ASN A 177 20.91 8.95 -2.03
N LYS A 178 22.14 9.37 -2.38
CA LYS A 178 22.70 9.26 -3.73
C LYS A 178 23.70 8.11 -3.88
N ARG A 179 23.79 7.25 -2.86
CA ARG A 179 24.65 6.08 -2.83
C ARG A 179 24.40 5.09 -3.99
N PRO A 180 23.15 4.80 -4.42
CA PRO A 180 22.96 3.87 -5.53
C PRO A 180 23.46 4.44 -6.87
N GLU A 181 23.24 5.73 -7.14
CA GLU A 181 23.73 6.39 -8.35
C GLU A 181 25.26 6.56 -8.34
N PHE A 182 25.81 6.95 -7.19
CA PHE A 182 27.25 7.03 -6.95
C PHE A 182 27.94 5.67 -7.10
N GLY A 183 27.30 4.61 -6.58
CA GLY A 183 27.69 3.21 -6.78
C GLY A 183 27.90 2.84 -8.24
N LEU A 184 26.89 3.15 -9.06
CA LEU A 184 26.95 2.85 -10.47
C LEU A 184 28.02 3.67 -11.20
N TRP A 185 28.15 4.96 -10.87
CA TRP A 185 29.18 5.82 -11.46
C TRP A 185 30.59 5.35 -11.11
N CYS A 186 30.85 4.99 -9.85
CA CYS A 186 32.13 4.43 -9.42
C CYS A 186 32.45 3.11 -10.17
N ALA A 187 31.45 2.22 -10.29
CA ALA A 187 31.64 0.93 -10.94
C ALA A 187 31.88 1.04 -12.46
N GLU A 188 31.18 1.96 -13.14
CA GLU A 188 31.24 2.04 -14.61
C GLU A 188 32.26 3.07 -15.13
N VAL A 189 32.37 4.25 -14.49
CA VAL A 189 33.26 5.33 -14.95
C VAL A 189 34.64 5.19 -14.33
N LYS A 190 34.71 5.04 -13.00
CA LYS A 190 35.98 4.90 -12.29
C LYS A 190 36.48 3.45 -12.25
N GLN A 191 35.63 2.47 -12.57
CA GLN A 191 35.93 1.03 -12.48
C GLN A 191 36.39 0.57 -11.08
N VAL A 192 35.89 1.24 -10.04
CA VAL A 192 36.22 0.98 -8.64
C VAL A 192 34.98 0.48 -7.91
N ASN A 193 35.12 -0.63 -7.17
CA ASN A 193 34.05 -1.15 -6.34
C ASN A 193 34.04 -0.45 -4.98
N ILE A 194 32.95 0.27 -4.66
CA ILE A 194 32.83 1.06 -3.42
C ILE A 194 32.98 0.20 -2.17
N GLU A 195 32.55 -1.06 -2.22
CA GLU A 195 32.62 -1.98 -1.07
C GLU A 195 34.06 -2.37 -0.69
N GLY A 196 35.02 -2.21 -1.61
CA GLY A 196 36.44 -2.49 -1.36
C GLY A 196 37.25 -1.29 -0.90
N LEU A 197 36.67 -0.08 -0.87
CA LEU A 197 37.39 1.17 -0.60
C LEU A 197 37.37 1.60 0.86
N ALA A 198 38.40 2.34 1.27
CA ALA A 198 38.40 2.97 2.56
C ALA A 198 37.38 4.12 2.61
N LYS A 199 36.76 4.35 3.79
CA LYS A 199 35.71 5.36 3.97
C LYS A 199 36.13 6.80 3.61
N TRP A 200 37.44 7.09 3.59
CA TRP A 200 37.97 8.39 3.20
C TRP A 200 38.03 8.53 1.68
N GLU A 201 38.50 7.49 0.97
CA GLU A 201 38.50 7.43 -0.50
C GLU A 201 37.08 7.50 -1.05
N GLU A 202 36.12 6.86 -0.38
CA GLU A 202 34.71 6.96 -0.74
C GLU A 202 34.21 8.41 -0.71
N LYS A 203 34.62 9.19 0.31
CA LYS A 203 34.21 10.59 0.45
C LYS A 203 34.86 11.49 -0.60
N ASP A 204 36.13 11.26 -0.94
CA ASP A 204 36.82 12.05 -1.96
C ASP A 204 36.23 11.78 -3.34
N LEU A 205 35.96 10.52 -3.68
CA LEU A 205 35.23 10.16 -4.90
C LEU A 205 33.81 10.74 -4.93
N PHE A 206 33.13 10.79 -3.79
CA PHE A 206 31.81 11.41 -3.71
C PHE A 206 31.86 12.92 -3.95
N ARG A 207 32.94 13.60 -3.54
CA ARG A 207 33.14 15.02 -3.83
C ARG A 207 33.27 15.26 -5.33
N GLU A 208 34.09 14.48 -6.02
CA GLU A 208 34.19 14.52 -7.49
C GLU A 208 32.84 14.26 -8.17
N TYR A 209 32.13 13.22 -7.73
CA TYR A 209 30.80 12.90 -8.25
C TYR A 209 29.80 14.04 -8.01
N ALA A 210 29.83 14.69 -6.84
CA ALA A 210 28.96 15.81 -6.54
C ALA A 210 29.26 17.01 -7.45
N GLU A 211 30.54 17.28 -7.75
CA GLU A 211 30.94 18.32 -8.70
C GLU A 211 30.46 18.03 -10.12
N GLU A 212 30.65 16.80 -10.61
CA GLU A 212 30.19 16.38 -11.94
C GLU A 212 28.65 16.36 -12.05
N TYR A 213 27.96 15.96 -10.98
CA TYR A 213 26.50 15.98 -10.90
C TYR A 213 25.98 17.43 -10.96
N ASN A 214 26.57 18.31 -10.15
CA ASN A 214 26.14 19.68 -10.03
C ASN A 214 26.39 20.47 -11.30
N THR A 215 27.49 20.20 -12.00
CA THR A 215 27.82 20.82 -13.29
C THR A 215 27.13 20.15 -14.49
N ALA A 216 26.40 19.06 -14.24
CA ALA A 216 25.77 18.23 -15.25
C ALA A 216 26.74 17.71 -16.31
N SER A 217 27.96 17.35 -15.90
CA SER A 217 29.03 16.83 -16.75
C SER A 217 29.14 15.30 -16.76
N LEU A 218 28.31 14.58 -15.98
CA LEU A 218 28.32 13.11 -15.97
C LEU A 218 28.03 12.55 -17.38
N PRO A 219 28.69 11.44 -17.80
CA PRO A 219 28.61 10.93 -19.17
C PRO A 219 27.20 10.54 -19.62
N ASP A 220 26.46 9.88 -18.74
CA ASP A 220 25.12 9.36 -19.03
C ASP A 220 24.06 9.87 -18.05
N LYS A 221 22.82 9.92 -18.55
CA LYS A 221 21.64 10.31 -17.75
C LYS A 221 21.35 9.34 -16.60
N LYS A 222 21.84 8.09 -16.67
CA LYS A 222 21.63 7.05 -15.65
C LYS A 222 22.27 7.38 -14.31
N TYR A 223 23.32 8.18 -14.30
CA TYR A 223 24.02 8.59 -13.08
C TYR A 223 23.31 9.71 -12.33
N TYR A 224 22.29 10.36 -12.90
CA TYR A 224 21.54 11.40 -12.19
C TYR A 224 20.36 10.85 -11.39
N ASP A 225 19.72 9.83 -11.96
CA ASP A 225 18.53 9.14 -11.43
C ASP A 225 18.51 7.69 -11.96
N TYR A 226 19.12 6.80 -11.17
CA TYR A 226 19.24 5.38 -11.53
C TYR A 226 17.87 4.69 -11.54
N GLU A 227 17.03 4.99 -10.54
CA GLU A 227 15.73 4.35 -10.39
C GLU A 227 14.81 4.68 -11.56
N ALA A 228 14.74 5.96 -11.97
CA ALA A 228 13.96 6.35 -13.14
C ALA A 228 14.48 5.70 -14.43
N TRP A 229 15.80 5.55 -14.56
CA TRP A 229 16.41 4.89 -15.71
C TRP A 229 16.07 3.39 -15.75
N GLU A 230 16.19 2.67 -14.63
CA GLU A 230 15.90 1.24 -14.54
C GLU A 230 14.41 0.95 -14.77
N ILE A 231 13.51 1.75 -14.19
CA ILE A 231 12.07 1.66 -14.47
C ILE A 231 11.81 1.86 -15.96
N LYS A 232 12.42 2.87 -16.58
CA LYS A 232 12.24 3.15 -18.01
C LYS A 232 12.79 2.01 -18.88
N ARG A 233 13.93 1.45 -18.51
CA ARG A 233 14.53 0.29 -19.18
C ARG A 233 13.59 -0.92 -19.08
N ARG A 234 13.12 -1.26 -17.88
CA ARG A 234 12.18 -2.37 -17.64
C ARG A 234 10.86 -2.19 -18.38
N VAL A 235 10.31 -0.98 -18.40
CA VAL A 235 9.10 -0.68 -19.19
C VAL A 235 9.35 -0.85 -20.69
N LYS A 236 10.52 -0.43 -21.19
CA LYS A 236 10.88 -0.59 -22.61
C LYS A 236 11.09 -2.06 -22.97
N GLU A 237 11.73 -2.84 -22.11
CA GLU A 237 11.91 -4.28 -22.26
C GLU A 237 10.58 -5.02 -22.20
N ALA A 238 9.72 -4.73 -21.21
CA ALA A 238 8.38 -5.30 -21.12
C ALA A 238 7.51 -4.95 -22.34
N ARG A 239 7.60 -3.71 -22.84
CA ARG A 239 6.89 -3.30 -24.06
C ARG A 239 7.44 -4.00 -25.30
N ARG A 240 8.75 -4.23 -25.38
CA ARG A 240 9.37 -5.00 -26.47
C ARG A 240 8.98 -6.48 -26.39
N GLY A 241 9.02 -7.08 -25.21
CA GLY A 241 8.57 -8.44 -24.96
C GLY A 241 7.08 -8.63 -25.27
N ALA A 242 6.22 -7.68 -24.90
CA ALA A 242 4.80 -7.70 -25.26
C ALA A 242 4.56 -7.54 -26.77
N LYS A 243 5.39 -6.76 -27.47
CA LYS A 243 5.34 -6.65 -28.94
C LYS A 243 5.82 -7.93 -29.61
N ALA A 244 6.96 -8.48 -29.17
CA ALA A 244 7.50 -9.73 -29.69
C ALA A 244 6.54 -10.90 -29.42
N ALA A 245 5.96 -11.00 -28.23
CA ALA A 245 4.94 -12.00 -27.90
C ALA A 245 3.63 -11.82 -28.69
N LYS A 246 3.36 -10.61 -29.20
CA LYS A 246 2.23 -10.34 -30.11
C LYS A 246 2.57 -10.66 -31.58
N GLU A 247 3.83 -10.50 -31.96
CA GLU A 247 4.34 -10.71 -33.33
C GLU A 247 4.69 -12.19 -33.61
N GLU A 248 5.16 -12.93 -32.60
CA GLU A 248 5.41 -14.38 -32.66
C GLU A 248 4.16 -15.23 -32.41
N LYS A 249 3.01 -14.62 -32.13
CA LYS A 249 1.73 -15.33 -31.97
C LYS A 249 1.17 -15.71 -33.33
N THR A 250 1.82 -16.68 -33.99
CA THR A 250 1.38 -17.33 -35.23
C THR A 250 0.37 -18.45 -35.00
N SER A 251 0.02 -18.75 -33.74
CA SER A 251 -1.02 -19.70 -33.38
C SER A 251 -2.33 -18.99 -33.05
N PHE A 252 -3.33 -19.24 -33.90
CA PHE A 252 -4.73 -18.84 -33.74
C PHE A 252 -5.40 -19.70 -32.64
N ASN A 253 -5.04 -19.47 -31.37
CA ASN A 253 -5.77 -20.03 -30.23
C ASN A 253 -6.83 -19.03 -29.74
N ASP A 254 -7.77 -18.71 -30.63
CA ASP A 254 -8.83 -17.70 -30.44
C ASP A 254 -9.72 -17.98 -29.21
N GLU A 255 -9.87 -19.25 -28.81
CA GLU A 255 -10.69 -19.64 -27.66
C GLU A 255 -10.08 -19.28 -26.31
N ASP A 256 -8.77 -19.46 -26.12
CA ASP A 256 -8.14 -19.20 -24.82
C ASP A 256 -7.96 -17.70 -24.57
N ASP A 257 -7.68 -16.93 -25.61
CA ASP A 257 -7.66 -15.47 -25.52
C ASP A 257 -9.07 -14.93 -25.23
N ARG A 258 -10.13 -15.51 -25.84
CA ARG A 258 -11.53 -15.18 -25.52
C ARG A 258 -11.91 -15.52 -24.09
N ARG A 259 -11.48 -16.68 -23.56
CA ARG A 259 -11.71 -17.05 -22.15
C ARG A 259 -10.99 -16.09 -21.20
N ALA A 260 -9.77 -15.67 -21.52
CA ALA A 260 -9.01 -14.73 -20.72
C ALA A 260 -9.64 -13.32 -20.75
N GLU A 261 -10.18 -12.88 -21.88
CA GLU A 261 -10.93 -11.62 -22.01
C GLU A 261 -12.22 -11.66 -21.18
N LEU A 262 -13.03 -12.71 -21.29
CA LEU A 262 -14.24 -12.87 -20.47
C LEU A 262 -13.94 -12.87 -18.97
N MET A 263 -12.83 -13.46 -18.54
CA MET A 263 -12.44 -13.46 -17.12
C MET A 263 -12.03 -12.06 -16.65
N ARG A 264 -11.33 -11.28 -17.48
CA ARG A 264 -11.01 -9.88 -17.17
C ARG A 264 -12.26 -9.01 -17.12
N ASP A 265 -13.17 -9.16 -18.07
CA ASP A 265 -14.43 -8.44 -18.07
C ASP A 265 -15.27 -8.74 -16.84
N ARG A 266 -15.34 -10.02 -16.43
CA ARG A 266 -15.99 -10.42 -15.17
C ARG A 266 -15.33 -9.77 -13.96
N GLN A 267 -14.00 -9.69 -13.92
CA GLN A 267 -13.29 -9.05 -12.81
C GLN A 267 -13.52 -7.54 -12.79
N ILE A 268 -13.51 -6.88 -13.94
CA ILE A 268 -13.79 -5.44 -14.09
C ILE A 268 -15.21 -5.16 -13.60
N ARG A 269 -16.22 -5.91 -14.07
CA ARG A 269 -17.61 -5.75 -13.63
C ARG A 269 -17.76 -5.94 -12.13
N LYS A 270 -17.18 -7.00 -11.55
CA LYS A 270 -17.18 -7.22 -10.10
C LYS A 270 -16.53 -6.08 -9.34
N HIS A 271 -15.42 -5.55 -9.84
CA HIS A 271 -14.73 -4.42 -9.23
C HIS A 271 -15.56 -3.14 -9.31
N GLU A 272 -16.20 -2.87 -10.44
CA GLU A 272 -17.12 -1.75 -10.62
C GLU A 272 -18.35 -1.85 -9.71
N GLU A 273 -18.94 -3.04 -9.58
CA GLU A 273 -20.02 -3.33 -8.63
C GLU A 273 -19.59 -3.04 -7.19
N VAL A 274 -18.41 -3.50 -6.77
CA VAL A 274 -17.86 -3.21 -5.44
C VAL A 274 -17.62 -1.72 -5.23
N LEU A 275 -17.10 -1.02 -6.23
CA LEU A 275 -16.90 0.42 -6.16
C LEU A 275 -18.23 1.18 -6.06
N ASN A 276 -19.24 0.76 -6.82
CA ASN A 276 -20.58 1.36 -6.78
C ASN A 276 -21.25 1.09 -5.42
N LEU A 277 -21.15 -0.13 -4.89
CA LEU A 277 -21.61 -0.47 -3.55
C LEU A 277 -20.92 0.38 -2.49
N ARG A 278 -19.60 0.54 -2.58
CA ARG A 278 -18.86 1.42 -1.66
C ARG A 278 -19.37 2.87 -1.74
N LYS A 279 -19.65 3.39 -2.94
CA LYS A 279 -20.20 4.74 -3.11
C LYS A 279 -21.59 4.87 -2.51
N THR A 280 -22.47 3.87 -2.69
CA THR A 280 -23.83 3.92 -2.11
C THR A 280 -23.80 3.82 -0.60
N LEU A 281 -22.91 3.02 -0.01
CA LEU A 281 -22.69 2.94 1.44
C LEU A 281 -22.17 4.24 2.04
N VAL A 282 -21.29 4.94 1.32
CA VAL A 282 -20.84 6.28 1.72
C VAL A 282 -21.98 7.30 1.60
N ALA A 283 -22.75 7.26 0.51
CA ALA A 283 -23.85 8.19 0.29
C ALA A 283 -25.02 7.98 1.27
N SER A 284 -25.23 6.76 1.76
CA SER A 284 -26.30 6.44 2.70
C SER A 284 -25.98 6.79 4.16
N GLY A 285 -24.76 7.28 4.44
CA GLY A 285 -24.26 7.62 5.78
C GLY A 285 -23.84 6.41 6.63
N VAL A 286 -24.05 5.19 6.13
CA VAL A 286 -23.81 3.94 6.88
C VAL A 286 -22.35 3.80 7.29
N VAL A 287 -21.41 4.28 6.47
CA VAL A 287 -19.97 4.24 6.79
C VAL A 287 -19.64 5.15 7.99
N ASP A 288 -20.31 6.30 8.11
CA ASP A 288 -20.12 7.22 9.23
C ASP A 288 -20.76 6.64 10.51
N ASP A 289 -21.95 6.07 10.40
CA ASP A 289 -22.62 5.36 11.51
C ASP A 289 -21.75 4.21 12.06
N MET A 290 -21.14 3.41 11.18
CA MET A 290 -20.22 2.34 11.58
C MET A 290 -18.99 2.88 12.33
N ARG A 291 -18.46 4.03 11.89
CA ARG A 291 -17.30 4.68 12.50
C ARG A 291 -17.64 5.21 13.90
N GLU A 292 -18.81 5.81 14.07
CA GLU A 292 -19.31 6.26 15.36
C GLU A 292 -19.53 5.08 16.32
N GLN A 293 -20.13 3.98 15.84
CA GLN A 293 -20.27 2.76 16.62
C GLN A 293 -18.91 2.18 17.07
N GLU A 294 -17.90 2.19 16.18
CA GLU A 294 -16.55 1.73 16.52
C GLU A 294 -15.90 2.64 17.58
N GLN A 295 -16.10 3.96 17.50
CA GLN A 295 -15.65 4.91 18.53
C GLN A 295 -16.31 4.65 19.88
N LEU A 296 -17.63 4.45 19.90
CA LEU A 296 -18.38 4.14 21.12
C LEU A 296 -17.92 2.81 21.75
N LYS A 297 -17.65 1.79 20.93
CA LYS A 297 -17.04 0.52 21.38
C LYS A 297 -15.66 0.74 22.01
N ALA A 298 -14.82 1.56 21.38
CA ALA A 298 -13.49 1.86 21.89
C ALA A 298 -13.55 2.62 23.22
N LEU A 299 -14.44 3.60 23.35
CA LEU A 299 -14.68 4.33 24.59
C LEU A 299 -15.21 3.40 25.70
N MET A 300 -16.16 2.53 25.38
CA MET A 300 -16.66 1.53 26.32
C MET A 300 -15.52 0.62 26.83
N GLN A 301 -14.65 0.14 25.94
CA GLN A 301 -13.47 -0.63 26.33
C GLN A 301 -12.50 0.16 27.21
N GLN A 302 -12.34 1.47 26.96
CA GLN A 302 -11.55 2.35 27.82
C GLN A 302 -12.16 2.49 29.22
N HIS A 303 -13.47 2.68 29.34
CA HIS A 303 -14.15 2.76 30.64
C HIS A 303 -14.06 1.45 31.44
N TYR A 304 -14.12 0.30 30.77
CA TYR A 304 -13.85 -0.99 31.44
C TYR A 304 -12.41 -1.10 31.95
N ARG A 305 -11.44 -0.50 31.24
CA ARG A 305 -10.04 -0.45 31.69
C ARG A 305 -9.83 0.53 32.85
N THR A 306 -10.57 1.63 32.91
CA THR A 306 -10.47 2.63 33.99
C THR A 306 -11.28 2.28 35.23
N GLY A 307 -12.21 1.32 35.14
CA GLY A 307 -13.06 0.88 36.25
C GLY A 307 -14.41 1.62 36.35
N ASP A 308 -14.72 2.51 35.41
CA ASP A 308 -15.97 3.29 35.38
C ASP A 308 -17.13 2.48 34.79
N MET A 309 -17.63 1.53 35.59
CA MET A 309 -18.65 0.56 35.16
C MET A 309 -19.99 1.21 34.76
N ASN A 310 -20.34 2.36 35.34
CA ASN A 310 -21.59 3.06 35.04
C ASN A 310 -21.56 3.72 33.64
N ALA A 311 -20.44 4.36 33.28
CA ALA A 311 -20.24 4.93 31.96
C ALA A 311 -20.15 3.83 30.88
N ALA A 312 -19.51 2.71 31.19
CA ALA A 312 -19.45 1.56 30.30
C ALA A 312 -20.83 0.94 30.03
N ARG A 313 -21.70 0.81 31.04
CA ARG A 313 -23.08 0.34 30.86
C ARG A 313 -23.96 1.31 30.06
N ALA A 314 -23.82 2.62 30.29
CA ALA A 314 -24.55 3.63 29.52
C ALA A 314 -24.18 3.58 28.03
N LEU A 315 -22.89 3.43 27.71
CA LEU A 315 -22.42 3.23 26.35
C LEU A 315 -22.89 1.89 25.75
N ALA A 316 -22.94 0.82 26.56
CA ALA A 316 -23.45 -0.47 26.12
C ALA A 316 -24.95 -0.42 25.79
N GLN A 317 -25.76 0.31 26.57
CA GLN A 317 -27.18 0.53 26.27
C GLN A 317 -27.37 1.31 24.97
N ARG A 318 -26.55 2.35 24.72
CA ARG A 318 -26.59 3.12 23.47
C ARG A 318 -26.12 2.33 22.25
N LEU A 319 -25.25 1.34 22.46
CA LEU A 319 -24.72 0.47 21.41
C LEU A 319 -25.61 -0.77 21.16
N ALA A 320 -26.54 -1.06 22.07
CA ALA A 320 -27.47 -2.16 21.90
C ALA A 320 -28.33 -1.92 20.64
N PRO A 321 -28.57 -2.95 19.82
CA PRO A 321 -29.51 -2.82 18.72
C PRO A 321 -30.92 -2.55 19.29
N ASP A 322 -31.65 -1.62 18.68
CA ASP A 322 -33.06 -1.41 19.02
C ASP A 322 -33.83 -2.72 18.79
N ASP A 323 -34.54 -3.20 19.83
CA ASP A 323 -35.37 -4.39 19.71
C ASP A 323 -36.43 -4.18 18.60
N PRO A 324 -36.63 -5.15 17.70
CA PRO A 324 -37.54 -5.00 16.56
C PRO A 324 -39.00 -4.72 16.99
N ALA A 325 -39.36 -5.04 18.23
CA ALA A 325 -40.66 -4.76 18.83
C ALA A 325 -40.85 -3.27 19.20
N GLU A 326 -39.79 -2.54 19.57
CA GLU A 326 -39.88 -1.10 19.89
C GLU A 326 -39.92 -0.21 18.64
N LEU A 327 -39.25 -0.62 17.56
CA LEU A 327 -39.26 0.12 16.28
C LEU A 327 -40.64 0.12 15.62
N LEU A 328 -41.41 -0.96 15.79
CA LEU A 328 -42.79 -1.07 15.31
C LEU A 328 -43.76 -0.18 16.13
N GLN A 329 -43.50 0.03 17.42
CA GLN A 329 -44.33 0.91 18.27
C GLN A 329 -44.05 2.39 18.03
N LYS A 330 -42.81 2.76 17.66
CA LYS A 330 -42.41 4.16 17.42
C LYS A 330 -42.66 4.64 15.98
N GLY A 331 -43.18 3.80 15.08
CA GLY A 331 -43.54 4.19 13.71
C GLY A 331 -42.37 4.67 12.84
N ILE A 332 -41.12 4.42 13.26
CA ILE A 332 -39.91 4.84 12.55
C ILE A 332 -39.24 3.58 11.99
N HIS A 333 -39.45 3.32 10.70
CA HIS A 333 -38.67 2.33 9.96
C HIS A 333 -37.32 2.95 9.58
N THR A 334 -36.31 2.79 10.42
CA THR A 334 -34.92 2.93 9.99
C THR A 334 -34.05 1.85 10.62
N THR A 335 -33.92 0.72 9.92
CA THR A 335 -32.78 -0.19 10.13
C THR A 335 -31.88 -0.17 8.89
N VAL A 336 -30.58 -0.30 9.12
CA VAL A 336 -29.53 -0.34 8.09
C VAL A 336 -29.78 -1.46 7.06
N ASN A 337 -30.50 -2.52 7.43
CA ASN A 337 -30.91 -3.60 6.53
C ASN A 337 -31.95 -3.19 5.48
N ASP A 338 -32.88 -2.28 5.80
CA ASP A 338 -33.90 -1.81 4.84
C ASP A 338 -33.30 -0.88 3.77
N LYS A 339 -32.27 -0.08 4.13
CA LYS A 339 -31.57 0.80 3.17
C LYS A 339 -30.80 0.01 2.12
N VAL A 340 -30.23 -1.15 2.48
CA VAL A 340 -29.55 -2.05 1.54
C VAL A 340 -30.55 -2.84 0.70
N GLY A 341 -31.67 -3.29 1.29
CA GLY A 341 -32.73 -4.02 0.57
C GLY A 341 -33.48 -3.18 -0.48
N LYS A 342 -33.70 -1.89 -0.24
CA LYS A 342 -34.45 -1.00 -1.16
C LYS A 342 -33.64 -0.58 -2.41
N LEU A 343 -32.33 -0.81 -2.43
CA LEU A 343 -31.45 -0.53 -3.56
C LEU A 343 -31.22 -1.75 -4.48
N ALA A 344 -31.53 -2.97 -4.01
CA ALA A 344 -31.39 -4.21 -4.80
C ALA A 344 -32.64 -4.56 -5.63
N GLY A 345 -33.71 -3.75 -5.54
CA GLY A 345 -35.02 -4.01 -6.15
C GLY A 345 -35.50 -2.96 -7.17
N LYS A 346 -34.61 -2.25 -7.85
CA LYS A 346 -34.96 -1.35 -8.96
C LYS A 346 -34.05 -1.55 -10.16
#